data_AF-A0A6J2A265-F1
#
_entry.id   AF-A0A6J2A265-F1
#
_cell.length_a   1.000
_cell.length_b   1.000
_cell.length_c   1.000
_cell.angle_alpha   90.00
_cell.angle_beta   90.00
_cell.angle_gamma   90.00
#
_symmetry.space_group_name_H-M   'P 1'
#
loop_
_entity.id
_entity.type
_entity.pdbx_description
1 polymer ?
#
loop_
_entity_poly.entity_id
_entity_poly.type
_entity_poly.pdbx_seq_one_letter_code
_entity_poly.pdbx_strand_id
1 'polypeptide(L)'
;MLNISKKSASCFVNFSRLQQMTNIQAEIYQKNLEIELLRLEKDAADVIHPSFLAQKCNALQNMNNHLEAVLKEKRSLRQRLLKPMCQENLPIEAVYHRYMVHLLELAVTFIERLENHLETIRNIPHLDENLKKMSKALAQMDILVTETEELAENILKWQEQQKEVSSCIPKILAEENYLHKHDAIMPSLPFTSEVHIQTVNAK
;
A
#
# COMPACT_ATOMS: atom_id res chain seq x y z
N MET A 1 105.29 -41.49 12.54
CA MET A 1 106.01 -40.20 12.46
C MET A 1 105.88 -39.64 11.05
N LEU A 2 105.75 -38.31 10.94
CA LEU A 2 105.31 -37.49 9.80
C LEU A 2 105.67 -37.99 8.39
N ASN A 3 104.64 -38.29 7.59
CA ASN A 3 104.73 -38.44 6.15
C ASN A 3 104.41 -37.09 5.50
N ILE A 4 105.43 -36.32 5.13
CA ILE A 4 105.28 -35.06 4.39
C ILE A 4 106.19 -35.14 3.16
N SER A 5 105.75 -35.88 2.13
CA SER A 5 106.27 -35.71 0.78
C SER A 5 105.77 -34.37 0.21
N LYS A 6 106.39 -33.27 0.63
CA LYS A 6 106.23 -31.95 -0.01
C LYS A 6 107.02 -31.95 -1.31
N LYS A 7 106.36 -32.27 -2.43
CA LYS A 7 106.82 -31.86 -3.76
C LYS A 7 106.70 -30.33 -3.82
N SER A 8 107.77 -29.62 -3.47
CA SER A 8 107.80 -28.17 -3.62
C SER A 8 107.89 -27.85 -5.11
N ALA A 9 106.79 -27.34 -5.67
CA ALA A 9 106.88 -26.61 -6.94
C ALA A 9 107.90 -25.48 -6.75
N SER A 10 108.73 -25.20 -7.78
CA SER A 10 109.70 -24.11 -7.72
C SER A 10 108.98 -22.81 -7.34
N CYS A 11 109.60 -21.94 -6.53
CA CYS A 11 108.98 -20.70 -6.05
C CYS A 11 108.33 -19.89 -7.18
N PHE A 12 108.97 -19.87 -8.35
CA PHE A 12 108.48 -19.18 -9.54
C PHE A 12 107.12 -19.68 -10.05
N VAL A 13 106.85 -20.99 -10.00
CA VAL A 13 105.55 -21.55 -10.40
C VAL A 13 104.44 -21.12 -9.44
N ASN A 14 104.74 -21.03 -8.14
CA ASN A 14 103.78 -20.56 -7.14
C ASN A 14 103.48 -19.06 -7.29
N PHE A 15 104.49 -18.23 -7.60
CA PHE A 15 104.29 -16.82 -7.92
C PHE A 15 103.42 -16.63 -9.17
N SER A 16 103.67 -17.39 -10.24
CA SER A 16 102.86 -17.33 -11.45
C SER A 16 101.40 -17.71 -11.19
N ARG A 17 101.15 -18.76 -10.39
CA ARG A 17 99.80 -19.15 -9.97
C ARG A 17 99.11 -18.09 -9.11
N LEU A 18 99.83 -17.50 -8.16
CA LEU A 18 99.27 -16.43 -7.32
C LEU A 18 98.89 -15.22 -8.17
N GLN A 19 99.75 -14.81 -9.10
CA GLN A 19 99.46 -13.74 -10.05
C GLN A 19 98.22 -14.05 -10.89
N GLN A 20 98.07 -15.28 -11.39
CA GLN A 20 96.88 -15.70 -12.14
C GLN A 20 95.62 -15.65 -11.26
N MET A 21 95.68 -16.12 -10.01
CA MET A 21 94.55 -16.02 -9.08
C MET A 21 94.16 -14.58 -8.80
N THR A 22 95.14 -13.69 -8.58
CA THR A 22 94.88 -12.25 -8.39
C THR A 22 94.24 -11.63 -9.63
N ASN A 23 94.72 -11.96 -10.83
CA ASN A 23 94.15 -11.47 -12.09
C ASN A 23 92.70 -11.95 -12.26
N ILE A 24 92.43 -13.25 -12.06
CA ILE A 24 91.07 -13.81 -12.14
C ILE A 24 90.16 -13.16 -11.10
N GLN A 25 90.65 -12.94 -9.88
CA GLN A 25 89.86 -12.32 -8.83
C GLN A 25 89.51 -10.86 -9.17
N ALA A 26 90.44 -10.11 -9.77
CA ALA A 26 90.16 -8.77 -10.27
C ALA A 26 89.10 -8.79 -11.38
N GLU A 27 89.15 -9.77 -12.30
CA GLU A 27 88.15 -9.96 -13.34
C GLU A 27 86.76 -10.28 -12.76
N ILE A 28 86.68 -11.15 -11.75
CA ILE A 28 85.43 -11.46 -11.04
C ILE A 28 84.84 -10.20 -10.39
N TYR A 29 85.67 -9.40 -9.71
CA TYR A 29 85.19 -8.16 -9.11
C TYR A 29 84.66 -7.19 -10.17
N GLN A 30 85.37 -7.03 -11.29
CA GLN A 30 84.92 -6.19 -12.39
C GLN A 30 83.58 -6.67 -12.97
N LYS A 31 83.42 -7.98 -13.17
CA LYS A 31 82.17 -8.56 -13.70
C LYS A 31 81.01 -8.43 -12.71
N ASN A 32 81.26 -8.55 -11.41
CA ASN A 32 80.24 -8.32 -10.38
C ASN A 32 79.74 -6.87 -10.39
N LEU A 33 80.64 -5.89 -10.53
CA LEU A 33 80.26 -4.48 -10.65
C LEU A 33 79.43 -4.21 -11.90
N GLU A 34 79.79 -4.81 -13.04
CA GLU A 34 79.02 -4.72 -14.29
C GLU A 34 77.60 -5.29 -14.11
N ILE A 35 77.46 -6.41 -13.39
CA ILE A 35 76.16 -6.99 -13.05
C ILE A 35 75.33 -6.07 -12.16
N GLU A 36 75.94 -5.45 -11.14
CA GLU A 36 75.22 -4.50 -10.28
C GLU A 36 74.74 -3.27 -11.06
N LEU A 37 75.56 -2.73 -11.97
CA LEU A 37 75.16 -1.62 -12.82
C LEU A 37 73.96 -1.98 -13.71
N LEU A 38 73.99 -3.14 -14.36
CA LEU A 38 72.89 -3.60 -15.20
C LEU A 38 71.60 -3.87 -14.40
N ARG A 39 71.72 -4.34 -13.15
CA ARG A 39 70.58 -4.50 -12.25
C ARG A 39 69.96 -3.15 -11.90
N LEU A 40 70.79 -2.17 -11.54
CA LEU A 40 70.31 -0.81 -11.24
C LEU A 40 69.64 -0.16 -12.44
N GLU A 41 70.20 -0.31 -13.65
CA GLU A 41 69.59 0.19 -14.87
C GLU A 41 68.24 -0.48 -15.14
N LYS A 42 68.15 -1.80 -14.96
CA LYS A 42 66.89 -2.55 -15.10
C LYS A 42 65.85 -2.11 -14.06
N ASP A 43 66.24 -1.91 -12.81
CA ASP A 43 65.32 -1.53 -11.73
C ASP A 43 64.82 -0.09 -11.89
N ALA A 44 65.60 0.79 -12.51
CA ALA A 44 65.22 2.17 -12.83
C ALA A 44 64.70 2.36 -14.27
N ALA A 45 64.60 1.28 -15.05
CA ALA A 45 64.21 1.28 -16.46
C ALA A 45 62.87 1.98 -16.71
N ASP A 46 61.93 1.82 -15.79
CA ASP A 46 60.55 2.31 -15.91
C ASP A 46 60.41 3.83 -15.66
N VAL A 47 61.50 4.49 -15.23
CA VAL A 47 61.62 5.94 -15.02
C VAL A 47 62.67 6.55 -15.94
N ILE A 48 63.72 5.82 -16.30
CA ILE A 48 64.84 6.34 -17.09
C ILE A 48 64.64 6.12 -18.59
N HIS A 49 64.07 4.99 -19.01
CA HIS A 49 63.98 4.68 -20.43
C HIS A 49 62.77 5.35 -21.09
N PRO A 50 62.98 6.10 -22.19
CA PRO A 50 61.90 6.79 -22.90
C PRO A 50 60.77 5.88 -23.40
N SER A 51 61.05 4.61 -23.70
CA SER A 51 60.05 3.65 -24.17
C SER A 51 59.00 3.31 -23.09
N PHE A 52 59.45 3.00 -21.87
CA PHE A 52 58.56 2.70 -20.75
C PHE A 52 57.79 3.96 -20.30
N LEU A 53 58.45 5.11 -20.30
CA LEU A 53 57.78 6.39 -20.04
C LEU A 53 56.71 6.69 -21.09
N ALA A 54 57.03 6.57 -22.38
CA ALA A 54 56.08 6.78 -23.46
C ALA A 54 54.88 5.83 -23.36
N GLN A 55 55.11 4.57 -22.99
CA GLN A 55 54.04 3.61 -22.75
C GLN A 55 53.11 4.05 -21.60
N LYS A 56 53.68 4.46 -20.45
CA LYS A 56 52.91 4.98 -19.31
C LYS A 56 52.14 6.25 -19.69
N CYS A 57 52.78 7.19 -20.39
CA CYS A 57 52.14 8.41 -20.89
C CYS A 57 50.99 8.11 -21.84
N ASN A 58 51.17 7.18 -22.77
CA ASN A 58 50.11 6.77 -23.70
C ASN A 58 48.92 6.14 -22.96
N ALA A 59 49.18 5.29 -21.95
CA ALA A 59 48.12 4.71 -21.13
C ALA A 59 47.32 5.80 -20.38
N LEU A 60 48.00 6.77 -19.77
CA LEU A 60 47.36 7.91 -19.10
C LEU A 60 46.58 8.80 -20.07
N GLN A 61 47.14 9.06 -21.26
CA GLN A 61 46.47 9.85 -22.28
C GLN A 61 45.19 9.16 -22.77
N ASN A 62 45.25 7.85 -23.00
CA ASN A 62 44.08 7.06 -23.37
C ASN A 62 43.00 7.13 -22.30
N MET A 63 43.37 6.99 -21.02
CA MET A 63 42.43 7.12 -19.91
C MET A 63 41.79 8.51 -19.85
N ASN A 64 42.58 9.57 -20.02
CA ASN A 64 42.06 10.95 -20.06
C ASN A 64 41.08 11.15 -21.23
N ASN A 65 41.42 10.67 -22.42
CA ASN A 65 40.55 10.75 -23.59
C ASN A 65 39.21 10.02 -23.34
N HIS A 66 39.26 8.84 -22.72
CA HIS A 66 38.06 8.11 -22.32
C HIS A 66 37.22 8.90 -21.30
N LEU A 67 37.84 9.48 -20.28
CA LEU A 67 37.13 10.32 -19.29
C LEU A 67 36.48 11.54 -19.94
N GLU A 68 37.16 12.21 -20.86
CA GLU A 68 36.62 13.34 -21.59
C GLU A 68 35.40 12.95 -22.44
N ALA A 69 35.48 11.79 -23.12
CA ALA A 69 34.35 11.24 -23.88
C ALA A 69 33.14 10.96 -22.97
N VAL A 70 33.37 10.33 -21.80
CA VAL A 70 32.31 10.07 -20.81
C VAL A 70 31.68 11.36 -20.29
N LEU A 71 32.48 12.39 -20.03
CA LEU A 71 31.96 13.69 -19.58
C LEU A 71 31.13 14.38 -20.66
N LYS A 72 31.53 14.27 -21.93
CA LYS A 72 30.78 14.81 -23.07
C LYS A 72 29.43 14.11 -23.25
N GLU A 73 29.42 12.77 -23.18
CA GLU A 73 28.22 11.93 -23.18
C GLU A 73 27.28 12.30 -22.02
N LYS A 74 27.81 12.37 -20.79
CA LYS A 74 27.03 12.79 -19.60
C LYS A 74 26.39 14.16 -19.80
N ARG A 75 27.11 15.12 -20.37
CA ARG A 75 26.57 16.47 -20.66
C ARG A 75 25.46 16.41 -21.72
N SER A 76 25.67 15.66 -22.80
CA SER A 76 24.66 15.42 -23.85
C SER A 76 23.40 14.77 -23.29
N LEU A 77 23.55 13.72 -22.47
CA LEU A 77 22.45 13.03 -21.81
C LEU A 77 21.69 13.98 -20.89
N ARG A 78 22.40 14.78 -20.07
CA ARG A 78 21.78 15.78 -19.22
C ARG A 78 20.96 16.79 -20.03
N GLN A 79 21.47 17.27 -21.16
CA GLN A 79 20.73 18.16 -22.05
C GLN A 79 19.49 17.50 -22.65
N ARG A 80 19.59 16.22 -23.05
CA ARG A 80 18.47 15.45 -23.57
C ARG A 80 17.39 15.18 -22.51
N LEU A 81 17.78 14.92 -21.28
CA LEU A 81 16.87 14.68 -20.15
C LEU A 81 16.25 15.98 -19.61
N LEU A 82 17.00 17.09 -19.64
CA LEU A 82 16.48 18.42 -19.31
C LEU A 82 15.55 18.96 -20.39
N LYS A 83 15.63 18.45 -21.64
CA LYS A 83 14.66 18.77 -22.66
C LYS A 83 13.31 18.21 -22.20
N PRO A 84 12.30 19.05 -21.92
CA PRO A 84 11.01 18.57 -21.50
C PRO A 84 10.47 17.59 -22.56
N MET A 85 10.20 16.34 -22.17
CA MET A 85 9.62 15.31 -23.04
C MET A 85 8.21 15.71 -23.52
N CYS A 86 7.58 16.61 -22.76
CA CYS A 86 6.45 17.40 -23.18
C CYS A 86 6.96 18.83 -23.26
N GLN A 87 6.93 19.47 -24.42
CA GLN A 87 6.79 20.93 -24.39
C GLN A 87 5.59 21.19 -23.46
N GLU A 88 5.76 21.99 -22.40
CA GLU A 88 4.68 22.27 -21.44
C GLU A 88 3.40 22.76 -22.12
N ASN A 89 3.53 23.19 -23.38
CA ASN A 89 2.46 23.29 -24.35
C ASN A 89 2.84 22.46 -25.58
N LEU A 90 1.95 21.59 -26.07
CA LEU A 90 2.04 21.13 -27.47
C LEU A 90 2.25 22.40 -28.32
N PRO A 91 3.19 22.45 -29.28
CA PRO A 91 3.41 23.64 -30.08
C PRO A 91 2.25 23.74 -31.06
N ILE A 92 1.14 24.22 -30.54
CA ILE A 92 -0.05 24.53 -31.28
C ILE A 92 0.23 25.91 -31.87
N GLU A 93 0.08 26.03 -33.17
CA GLU A 93 0.16 27.32 -33.83
C GLU A 93 -0.93 28.24 -33.25
N ALA A 94 -0.60 29.51 -33.02
CA ALA A 94 -1.50 30.45 -32.33
C ALA A 94 -2.90 30.54 -32.95
N VAL A 95 -3.00 30.26 -34.26
CA VAL A 95 -4.26 30.20 -35.02
C VAL A 95 -5.21 29.13 -34.48
N TYR A 96 -4.69 28.02 -33.97
CA TYR A 96 -5.50 26.89 -33.51
C TYR A 96 -5.88 26.95 -32.02
N HIS A 97 -5.32 27.89 -31.25
CA HIS A 97 -5.60 28.02 -29.82
C HIS A 97 -7.09 28.20 -29.52
N ARG A 98 -7.79 29.05 -30.30
CA ARG A 98 -9.23 29.29 -30.11
C ARG A 98 -10.06 28.02 -30.27
N TYR A 99 -9.72 27.18 -31.26
CA TYR A 99 -10.41 25.92 -31.50
C TYR A 99 -10.08 24.88 -30.43
N MET A 100 -8.85 24.88 -29.91
CA MET A 100 -8.43 23.98 -28.84
C MET A 100 -9.10 24.29 -27.51
N VAL A 101 -9.21 25.57 -27.15
CA VAL A 101 -9.95 25.98 -25.95
C VAL A 101 -11.40 25.50 -26.04
N HIS A 102 -12.04 25.69 -27.20
CA HIS A 102 -13.43 25.26 -27.38
C HIS A 102 -13.59 23.73 -27.35
N LEU A 103 -12.65 22.98 -27.94
CA LEU A 103 -12.65 21.52 -27.87
C LEU A 103 -12.48 21.02 -26.44
N LEU A 104 -11.58 21.64 -25.66
CA LEU A 104 -11.36 21.28 -24.26
C LEU A 104 -12.59 21.58 -23.41
N GLU A 105 -13.25 22.71 -23.64
CA GLU A 105 -14.52 23.05 -22.98
C GLU A 105 -15.63 22.03 -23.31
N LEU A 106 -15.75 21.63 -24.58
CA LEU A 106 -16.66 20.55 -25.01
C LEU A 106 -16.31 19.20 -24.37
N ALA A 107 -15.02 18.87 -24.25
CA ALA A 107 -14.58 17.64 -23.63
C ALA A 107 -14.89 17.60 -22.13
N VAL A 108 -14.63 18.69 -21.41
CA VAL A 108 -14.93 18.80 -19.97
C VAL A 108 -16.44 18.68 -19.72
N THR A 109 -17.25 19.44 -20.46
CA THR A 109 -18.72 19.37 -20.33
C THR A 109 -19.28 18.00 -20.73
N PHE A 110 -18.68 17.32 -21.69
CA PHE A 110 -19.04 15.94 -22.04
C PHE A 110 -18.71 14.97 -20.90
N ILE A 111 -17.52 15.06 -20.30
CA ILE A 111 -17.12 14.20 -19.18
C ILE A 111 -18.06 14.39 -18.00
N GLU A 112 -18.35 15.63 -17.61
CA GLU A 112 -19.29 15.92 -16.52
C GLU A 112 -20.68 15.33 -16.78
N ARG A 113 -21.19 15.46 -18.01
CA ARG A 113 -22.48 14.86 -18.39
C ARG A 113 -22.46 13.34 -18.35
N LEU A 114 -21.38 12.73 -18.85
CA LEU A 114 -21.22 11.28 -18.84
C LEU A 114 -21.18 10.74 -17.41
N GLU A 115 -20.43 11.41 -16.52
CA GLU A 115 -20.33 11.04 -15.11
C GLU A 115 -21.69 11.13 -14.41
N ASN A 116 -22.46 12.21 -14.63
CA ASN A 116 -23.82 12.33 -14.11
C ASN A 116 -24.75 11.22 -14.61
N HIS A 117 -24.64 10.84 -15.89
CA HIS A 117 -25.43 9.75 -16.46
C HIS A 117 -25.04 8.40 -15.85
N LEU A 118 -23.74 8.13 -15.68
CA LEU A 118 -23.24 6.91 -15.04
C LEU A 118 -23.68 6.82 -13.57
N GLU A 119 -23.63 7.92 -12.84
CA GLU A 119 -24.13 8.02 -11.47
C GLU A 119 -25.62 7.70 -11.42
N THR A 120 -26.41 8.27 -12.34
CA THR A 120 -27.85 7.97 -12.44
C THR A 120 -28.08 6.48 -12.67
N ILE A 121 -27.36 5.85 -13.62
CA ILE A 121 -27.46 4.41 -13.91
C ILE A 121 -27.09 3.57 -12.68
N ARG A 122 -26.03 3.93 -11.95
CA ARG A 122 -25.61 3.24 -10.72
C ARG A 122 -26.68 3.29 -9.62
N ASN A 123 -27.49 4.35 -9.59
CA ASN A 123 -28.54 4.52 -8.59
C ASN A 123 -29.87 3.81 -8.93
N ILE A 124 -30.07 3.36 -10.18
CA ILE A 124 -31.29 2.64 -10.61
C ILE A 124 -31.52 1.33 -9.82
N PRO A 125 -30.52 0.44 -9.59
CA PRO A 125 -30.72 -0.78 -8.81
C PRO A 125 -31.18 -0.53 -7.37
N HIS A 126 -30.71 0.57 -6.76
CA HIS A 126 -31.11 0.95 -5.40
C HIS A 126 -32.57 1.41 -5.34
N LEU A 127 -33.12 1.95 -6.42
CA LEU A 127 -34.53 2.35 -6.50
C LEU A 127 -35.48 1.16 -6.42
N ASP A 128 -35.17 0.04 -7.08
CA ASP A 128 -35.99 -1.18 -7.05
C ASP A 128 -36.06 -1.79 -5.64
N GLU A 129 -34.92 -1.86 -4.95
CA GLU A 129 -34.89 -2.37 -3.57
C GLU A 129 -35.68 -1.47 -2.61
N ASN A 130 -35.55 -0.15 -2.76
CA ASN A 130 -36.31 0.82 -1.96
C ASN A 130 -37.81 0.76 -2.25
N LEU A 131 -38.21 0.60 -3.52
CA LEU A 131 -39.60 0.46 -3.93
C LEU A 131 -40.22 -0.83 -3.36
N LYS A 132 -39.49 -1.95 -3.35
CA LYS A 132 -39.93 -3.20 -2.69
C LYS A 132 -40.11 -3.01 -1.18
N LYS A 133 -39.21 -2.29 -0.51
CA LYS A 133 -39.35 -1.97 0.93
C LYS A 133 -40.57 -1.10 1.19
N MET A 134 -40.82 -0.07 0.37
CA MET A 134 -42.01 0.78 0.47
C MET A 134 -43.30 0.00 0.22
N SER A 135 -43.33 -0.87 -0.80
CA SER A 135 -44.48 -1.72 -1.09
C SER A 135 -44.80 -2.67 0.08
N LYS A 136 -43.77 -3.25 0.71
CA LYS A 136 -43.94 -4.08 1.92
C LYS A 136 -44.49 -3.27 3.09
N ALA A 137 -44.00 -2.05 3.31
CA ALA A 137 -44.48 -1.16 4.35
C ALA A 137 -45.95 -0.75 4.12
N LEU A 138 -46.34 -0.50 2.87
CA LEU A 138 -47.72 -0.20 2.50
C LEU A 138 -48.64 -1.39 2.83
N ALA A 139 -48.27 -2.61 2.45
CA ALA A 139 -49.06 -3.79 2.77
C ALA A 139 -49.20 -4.03 4.29
N GLN A 140 -48.15 -3.74 5.06
CA GLN A 140 -48.23 -3.79 6.53
C GLN A 140 -49.18 -2.73 7.09
N MET A 141 -49.17 -1.53 6.52
CA MET A 141 -50.10 -0.47 6.91
C MET A 141 -51.55 -0.85 6.59
N ASP A 142 -51.81 -1.44 5.42
CA ASP A 142 -53.15 -1.91 5.04
C ASP A 142 -53.68 -2.96 6.04
N ILE A 143 -52.83 -3.91 6.46
CA ILE A 143 -53.18 -4.89 7.49
C ILE A 143 -53.55 -4.18 8.81
N LEU A 144 -52.70 -3.26 9.28
CA LEU A 144 -52.97 -2.51 10.51
C LEU A 144 -54.27 -1.72 10.42
N VAL A 145 -54.57 -1.10 9.27
CA VAL A 145 -55.84 -0.39 9.06
C VAL A 145 -57.01 -1.36 9.22
N THR A 146 -56.97 -2.54 8.58
CA THR A 146 -58.03 -3.54 8.72
C THR A 146 -58.18 -4.06 10.16
N GLU A 147 -57.08 -4.29 10.87
CA GLU A 147 -57.10 -4.69 12.29
C GLU A 147 -57.71 -3.60 13.17
N THR A 148 -57.42 -2.33 12.89
CA THR A 148 -58.01 -1.20 13.63
C THR A 148 -59.49 -1.00 13.34
N GLU A 149 -59.92 -1.25 12.10
CA GLU A 149 -61.34 -1.25 11.72
C GLU A 149 -62.10 -2.36 12.44
N GLU A 150 -61.57 -3.59 12.46
CA GLU A 150 -62.16 -4.71 13.18
C GLU A 150 -62.24 -4.44 14.69
N LEU A 151 -61.18 -3.88 15.28
CA LEU A 151 -61.17 -3.47 16.68
C LEU A 151 -62.25 -2.42 16.98
N ALA A 152 -62.43 -1.44 16.11
CA ALA A 152 -63.47 -0.43 16.25
C ALA A 152 -64.88 -1.03 16.18
N GLU A 153 -65.13 -1.95 15.26
CA GLU A 153 -66.40 -2.68 15.19
C GLU A 153 -66.66 -3.51 16.45
N ASN A 154 -65.64 -4.19 16.97
CA ASN A 154 -65.74 -4.97 18.19
C ASN A 154 -66.08 -4.06 19.39
N ILE A 155 -65.46 -2.89 19.51
CA ILE A 155 -65.80 -1.91 20.56
C ILE A 155 -67.27 -1.46 20.44
N LEU A 156 -67.75 -1.18 19.23
CA LEU A 156 -69.15 -0.79 19.03
C LEU A 156 -70.13 -1.90 19.42
N LYS A 157 -69.85 -3.15 19.04
CA LYS A 157 -70.65 -4.32 19.48
C LYS A 157 -70.64 -4.48 21.00
N TRP A 158 -69.48 -4.35 21.65
CA TRP A 158 -69.36 -4.37 23.10
C TRP A 158 -70.17 -3.26 23.78
N GLN A 159 -70.15 -2.04 23.22
CA GLN A 159 -70.95 -0.92 23.75
C GLN A 159 -72.46 -1.15 23.60
N GLU A 160 -72.91 -1.77 22.51
CA GLU A 160 -74.32 -2.12 22.31
C GLU A 160 -74.77 -3.18 23.31
N GLN A 161 -73.98 -4.25 23.50
CA GLN A 161 -74.22 -5.25 24.54
C GLN A 161 -74.25 -4.63 25.94
N GLN A 162 -73.34 -3.71 26.24
CA GLN A 162 -73.32 -3.00 27.52
C GLN A 162 -74.59 -2.16 27.72
N LYS A 163 -75.07 -1.48 26.67
CA LYS A 163 -76.33 -0.72 26.71
C LYS A 163 -77.52 -1.65 26.95
N GLU A 164 -77.60 -2.79 26.26
CA GLU A 164 -78.64 -3.80 26.47
C GLU A 164 -78.66 -4.30 27.92
N VAL A 165 -77.50 -4.72 28.43
CA VAL A 165 -77.35 -5.16 29.84
C VAL A 165 -77.74 -4.03 30.80
N SER A 166 -77.28 -2.80 30.56
CA SER A 166 -77.65 -1.63 31.37
C SER A 166 -79.15 -1.32 31.34
N SER A 167 -79.84 -1.69 30.26
CA SER A 167 -81.29 -1.53 30.13
C SER A 167 -82.08 -2.68 30.78
N CYS A 168 -81.47 -3.87 30.90
CA CYS A 168 -82.02 -5.02 31.59
C CYS A 168 -81.85 -4.92 33.11
N ILE A 169 -80.76 -4.32 33.61
CA ILE A 169 -80.52 -4.17 35.05
C ILE A 169 -81.69 -3.45 35.78
N PRO A 170 -82.23 -2.32 35.28
CA PRO A 170 -83.43 -1.69 35.85
C PRO A 170 -84.69 -2.54 35.75
N LYS A 171 -84.83 -3.36 34.69
CA LYS A 171 -86.02 -4.22 34.50
C LYS A 171 -86.01 -5.40 35.46
N ILE A 172 -84.85 -6.02 35.68
CA ILE A 172 -84.67 -7.12 36.64
C ILE A 172 -84.82 -6.58 38.07
N LEU A 173 -84.25 -5.40 38.40
CA LEU A 173 -84.48 -4.74 39.68
C LEU A 173 -85.92 -4.27 39.89
N ALA A 174 -86.65 -3.94 38.82
CA ALA A 174 -88.07 -3.66 38.89
C ALA A 174 -88.87 -4.95 39.14
N GLU A 175 -88.61 -6.03 38.41
CA GLU A 175 -89.22 -7.36 38.64
C GLU A 175 -88.91 -7.92 40.04
N GLU A 176 -87.68 -7.78 40.54
CA GLU A 176 -87.33 -8.09 41.94
C GLU A 176 -88.07 -7.20 42.93
N ASN A 177 -88.26 -5.89 42.65
CA ASN A 177 -89.09 -5.02 43.49
C ASN A 177 -90.59 -5.35 43.43
N TYR A 178 -91.07 -5.96 42.34
CA TYR A 178 -92.43 -6.49 42.24
C TYR A 178 -92.59 -7.84 42.97
N LEU A 179 -91.53 -8.67 43.03
CA LEU A 179 -91.52 -9.90 43.82
C LEU A 179 -91.31 -9.65 45.32
N HIS A 180 -90.54 -8.63 45.71
CA HIS A 180 -90.29 -8.31 47.12
C HIS A 180 -91.45 -7.57 47.82
N LYS A 181 -92.47 -7.10 47.10
CA LYS A 181 -93.65 -6.45 47.68
C LYS A 181 -94.79 -7.42 48.06
N HIS A 182 -94.66 -8.69 47.71
CA HIS A 182 -95.55 -9.76 48.16
C HIS A 182 -94.73 -10.93 48.71
N ASP A 183 -94.02 -10.69 49.81
CA ASP A 183 -94.12 -11.51 51.01
C ASP A 183 -93.08 -11.06 52.05
N ALA A 184 -93.57 -10.64 53.21
CA ALA A 184 -92.76 -10.49 54.40
C ALA A 184 -92.68 -11.84 55.12
N ILE A 185 -91.49 -12.26 55.55
CA ILE A 185 -91.10 -12.72 56.91
C ILE A 185 -89.71 -13.43 56.85
N MET A 186 -88.81 -12.97 57.73
CA MET A 186 -87.42 -13.39 58.08
C MET A 186 -87.29 -14.86 58.63
N PRO A 187 -86.11 -15.47 58.99
CA PRO A 187 -84.80 -14.88 59.39
C PRO A 187 -83.45 -15.61 59.05
N SER A 188 -82.35 -14.85 59.31
CA SER A 188 -81.00 -15.15 59.86
C SER A 188 -79.86 -15.91 59.12
N LEU A 189 -78.74 -15.16 58.89
CA LEU A 189 -77.28 -15.38 59.18
C LEU A 189 -76.53 -16.65 58.63
N PRO A 190 -75.18 -16.70 58.64
CA PRO A 190 -74.11 -15.78 58.18
C PRO A 190 -72.97 -16.54 57.41
N PHE A 191 -71.75 -15.97 57.34
CA PHE A 191 -70.44 -16.52 56.87
C PHE A 191 -70.04 -16.18 55.41
N THR A 192 -69.16 -15.18 55.21
CA THR A 192 -67.67 -15.21 55.13
C THR A 192 -67.11 -16.05 53.98
N SER A 193 -66.36 -15.42 53.07
CA SER A 193 -65.10 -15.98 52.56
C SER A 193 -64.30 -14.92 51.79
N GLU A 194 -62.99 -15.10 51.81
CA GLU A 194 -61.93 -14.12 51.64
C GLU A 194 -61.67 -13.67 50.20
N VAL A 195 -61.12 -12.46 50.12
CA VAL A 195 -60.37 -11.91 48.99
C VAL A 195 -59.12 -12.76 48.78
N HIS A 196 -58.93 -13.31 47.56
CA HIS A 196 -57.61 -13.71 47.09
C HIS A 196 -57.20 -12.90 45.88
N ILE A 197 -56.21 -12.05 46.11
CA ILE A 197 -55.37 -11.40 45.12
C ILE A 197 -54.54 -12.49 44.43
N GLN A 198 -54.53 -12.52 43.09
CA GLN A 198 -53.38 -13.07 42.38
C GLN A 198 -53.05 -12.23 41.15
N THR A 199 -52.02 -11.41 41.34
CA THR A 199 -51.14 -10.85 40.32
C THR A 199 -50.54 -11.95 39.45
N VAL A 200 -50.55 -11.79 38.13
CA VAL A 200 -49.43 -12.25 37.29
C VAL A 200 -49.08 -11.17 36.28
N ASN A 201 -47.92 -10.58 36.54
CA ASN A 201 -47.09 -9.78 35.65
C ASN A 201 -46.49 -10.69 34.58
N ALA A 202 -46.38 -10.23 33.34
CA ALA A 202 -45.26 -10.59 32.48
C ALA A 202 -44.93 -9.40 31.57
N LYS A 203 -43.73 -8.87 31.81
CA LYS A 203 -43.01 -7.87 31.02
C LYS A 203 -42.16 -8.62 29.98
#